data_AF-A0A0A6ZPW7-F1
#
_entry.id   AF-A0A0A6ZPW7-F1
#
_cell.length_a   1.000
_cell.length_b   1.000
_cell.length_c   1.000
_cell.angle_alpha   90.00
_cell.angle_beta   90.00
_cell.angle_gamma   90.00
#
_symmetry.space_group_name_H-M   'P 1'
#
loop_
_entity.id
_entity.type
_entity.pdbx_description
1 polymer ?
#
loop_
_entity_poly.entity_id
_entity_poly.type
_entity_poly.pdbx_seq_one_letter_code
_entity_poly.pdbx_strand_id
1 'polypeptide(L)' 'MASVNIHCPRCQSAQVYRHGQNPKGHDRFRCRDCHRVFQLTYTYEARR' A
#
# COMPACT_ATOMS: atom_id res chain seq x y z
N MET A 1 -14.82 10.91 2.86
CA MET A 1 -13.56 10.18 3.04
C MET A 1 -13.19 9.55 1.72
N ALA A 2 -12.08 9.94 1.10
CA ALA A 2 -11.59 9.25 -0.10
C ALA A 2 -10.90 7.96 0.36
N SER A 3 -11.56 6.82 0.22
CA SER A 3 -10.94 5.51 0.41
C SER A 3 -10.04 5.24 -0.80
N VAL A 4 -8.72 5.35 -0.62
CA VAL A 4 -7.78 4.88 -1.63
C VAL A 4 -7.92 3.36 -1.71
N ASN A 5 -8.37 2.86 -2.84
CA ASN A 5 -8.52 1.42 -3.08
C ASN A 5 -7.12 0.79 -3.22
N ILE A 6 -6.52 0.37 -2.10
CA ILE A 6 -5.17 -0.20 -2.07
C ILE A 6 -5.23 -1.67 -2.48
N HIS A 7 -4.56 -2.01 -3.58
CA HIS A 7 -4.48 -3.38 -4.09
C HIS A 7 -3.04 -3.86 -4.06
N CYS A 8 -2.84 -5.16 -3.85
CA CYS A 8 -1.51 -5.73 -3.92
C CYS A 8 -0.97 -5.62 -5.36
N PRO A 9 0.19 -5.01 -5.60
CA PRO A 9 0.75 -4.87 -6.95
C PRO A 9 1.19 -6.21 -7.57
N ARG A 10 1.22 -7.30 -6.79
CA ARG A 10 1.61 -8.63 -7.29
C ARG A 10 0.44 -9.51 -7.70
N CYS A 11 -0.62 -9.56 -6.89
CA CYS A 11 -1.78 -10.43 -7.13
C CYS A 11 -3.09 -9.66 -7.31
N GLN A 12 -3.06 -8.32 -7.27
CA GLN A 12 -4.22 -7.43 -7.36
C GLN A 12 -5.29 -7.65 -6.26
N SER A 13 -4.99 -8.44 -5.24
CA SER A 13 -5.91 -8.60 -4.11
C SER A 13 -6.11 -7.30 -3.35
N ALA A 14 -7.37 -7.02 -3.00
CA ALA A 14 -7.74 -5.94 -2.08
C ALA A 14 -7.53 -6.32 -0.60
N GLN A 15 -7.17 -7.58 -0.30
CA GLN A 15 -6.89 -8.03 1.07
C GLN A 15 -5.50 -7.57 1.51
N VAL A 16 -5.38 -6.30 1.84
CA VAL A 16 -4.13 -5.67 2.25
C VAL A 16 -4.30 -5.03 3.63
N TYR A 17 -3.29 -5.15 4.49
CA TYR A 17 -3.27 -4.50 5.80
C TYR A 17 -1.95 -3.77 6.04
N ARG A 18 -1.96 -2.80 6.96
CA ARG A 18 -0.76 -2.08 7.37
C ARG A 18 0.12 -2.98 8.23
N HIS A 19 1.31 -3.30 7.73
CA HIS A 19 2.28 -4.18 8.37
C HIS A 19 3.24 -3.42 9.30
N GLY A 20 3.43 -2.12 9.07
CA GLY A 20 4.29 -1.27 9.88
C GLY A 20 4.77 -0.06 9.09
N GLN A 21 5.81 0.59 9.59
CA GLN A 21 6.50 1.68 8.90
C GLN A 21 7.96 1.33 8.66
N ASN A 22 8.57 1.90 7.63
CA ASN A 22 10.02 1.90 7.52
C ASN A 22 10.63 2.94 8.48
N PRO A 23 11.95 2.92 8.74
CA PRO A 23 12.60 3.91 9.62
C PRO A 23 12.44 5.37 9.17
N LYS A 24 12.08 5.60 7.90
CA LYS A 24 11.80 6.92 7.33
C LYS A 24 10.32 7.34 7.50
N GLY A 25 9.50 6.54 8.19
CA GLY A 25 8.09 6.84 8.45
C GLY A 25 7.12 6.47 7.33
N HIS A 26 7.56 5.78 6.28
CA HIS A 26 6.64 5.34 5.22
C HIS A 26 5.93 4.04 5.58
N ASP A 27 4.63 4.02 5.32
CA ASP A 27 3.79 2.86 5.53
C ASP A 27 4.19 1.67 4.64
N ARG A 28 4.30 0.51 5.29
CA ARG A 28 4.47 -0.79 4.67
C ARG A 28 3.15 -1.54 4.76
N PHE A 29 2.72 -2.05 3.64
CA PHE A 29 1.52 -2.85 3.49
C PHE A 29 1.89 -4.30 3.22
N ARG A 30 1.10 -5.23 3.74
CA ARG A 30 1.24 -6.66 3.45
C ARG A 30 -0.07 -7.21 2.92
N CYS A 31 0.02 -7.96 1.82
CA CYS A 31 -1.11 -8.70 1.28
C CYS A 31 -1.37 -9.97 2.09
N ARG A 32 -2.64 -10.29 2.35
CA ARG A 32 -3.05 -11.52 3.04
C ARG A 32 -2.99 -12.75 2.14
N ASP A 33 -3.14 -12.60 0.83
CA ASP A 33 -3.18 -13.75 -0.08
C ASP A 33 -1.78 -14.19 -0.51
N CYS A 34 -0.94 -13.26 -0.96
CA CYS A 34 0.41 -13.57 -1.45
C CYS A 34 1.53 -13.29 -0.44
N HIS A 35 1.17 -12.80 0.76
CA HIS A 35 2.09 -12.50 1.87
C HIS A 35 3.17 -11.46 1.56
N ARG A 36 3.12 -10.80 0.39
CA ARG A 36 4.13 -9.85 -0.05
C ARG A 36 3.97 -8.50 0.64
N VAL A 37 5.11 -7.96 1.09
CA VAL A 37 5.21 -6.61 1.64
C VAL A 37 5.56 -5.63 0.52
N PHE A 38 4.86 -4.50 0.47
CA PHE A 38 5.11 -3.41 -0.47
C PHE A 38 4.90 -2.05 0.22
N GLN A 39 5.35 -0.98 -0.42
CA GLN A 39 5.15 0.40 0.04
C GLN A 39 4.22 1.09 -0.96
N LEU A 40 3.33 1.94 -0.45
CA LEU A 40 2.61 2.87 -1.31
C LEU A 40 3.48 4.11 -1.46
N THR A 41 4.06 4.29 -2.64
CA THR A 41 4.53 5.60 -3.05
C THR A 41 3.29 6.43 -3.36
N TYR A 42 2.79 7.17 -2.37
CA TYR A 42 1.85 8.25 -2.64
C TYR A 42 2.62 9.34 -3.39
N THR A 43 2.79 9.18 -4.69
CA THR A 43 3.13 10.28 -5.56
C THR A 43 1.88 11.14 -5.62
N TYR A 44 1.88 12.23 -4.86
CA TYR A 44 0.89 13.28 -5.07
C TYR A 44 1.13 13.78 -6.49
N GLU A 45 0.40 13.24 -7.45
CA GLU A 45 0.19 13.87 -8.74
C GLU A 45 -0.56 15.16 -8.39
N ALA A 46 0.19 16.24 -8.12
CA ALA A 46 -0.35 17.58 -8.09
C ALA A 46 -0.98 17.78 -9.47
N ARG A 47 -2.28 17.53 -9.57
CA ARG A 47 -3.07 17.77 -10.78
C ARG A 47 -2.73 19.19 -11.23
N ARG A 48 -2.04 19.30 -12.36
CA ARG A 48 -1.87 20.54 -13.09
C ARG A 48 -3.09 20.76 -13.98
#